data_AF-A0A969NBG0-F1
#
_entry.id   AF-A0A969NBG0-F1
#
_cell.length_a   1.000
_cell.length_b   1.000
_cell.length_c   1.000
_cell.angle_alpha   90.00
_cell.angle_beta   90.00
_cell.angle_gamma   90.00
#
_symmetry.space_group_name_H-M   'P 1'
#
loop_
_entity.id
_entity.type
_entity.pdbx_description
1 polymer ?
#
loop_
_entity_poly.entity_id
_entity_poly.type
_entity_poly.pdbx_seq_one_letter_code
_entity_poly.pdbx_strand_id
1 'polypeptide(L)'
;MNTELFIARRLFFAKESKGGISNSVLSIAIFGIALGMAVMILSVAIVTGFKEQVQRKVTGFGSHIIISSYDNNNSYLANPVSKNKDFYPDIQNFEGIKHIQVFATRAGIIKTRN
;
A
#
# COMPACT_ATOMS: atom_id res chain seq x y z
N MET A 1 18.87 2.60 40.86
CA MET A 1 18.30 3.95 40.63
C MET A 1 18.98 4.55 39.41
N ASN A 2 18.23 5.05 38.43
CA ASN A 2 18.81 5.67 37.23
C ASN A 2 19.18 7.13 37.54
N THR A 3 20.44 7.33 37.94
CA THR A 3 20.98 8.62 38.37
C THR A 3 21.14 9.61 37.20
N GLU A 4 21.39 9.09 36.00
CA GLU A 4 21.54 9.89 34.78
C GLU A 4 20.22 10.58 34.41
N LEU A 5 19.11 9.84 34.46
CA LEU A 5 17.77 10.40 34.25
C LEU A 5 17.40 11.44 35.32
N PHE A 6 17.81 11.22 36.56
CA PHE A 6 17.56 12.15 37.67
C PHE A 6 18.32 13.47 37.48
N ILE A 7 19.60 13.41 37.10
CA ILE A 7 20.43 14.60 36.80
C ILE A 7 19.87 15.34 35.59
N ALA A 8 19.53 14.62 34.51
CA ALA A 8 18.94 15.19 33.31
C ALA A 8 17.64 15.94 33.64
N ARG A 9 16.67 15.27 34.28
CA ARG A 9 15.39 15.90 34.67
C ARG A 9 15.61 17.09 35.60
N ARG A 10 16.53 17.00 36.56
CA ARG A 10 16.83 18.12 37.46
C ARG A 10 17.39 19.33 36.71
N LEU A 11 18.29 19.13 35.76
CA LEU A 11 18.84 20.21 34.92
C LEU A 11 17.78 20.82 33.98
N PHE A 12 16.86 20.00 33.46
CA PHE A 12 15.79 20.48 32.57
C PHE A 12 14.61 21.14 33.30
N PHE A 13 14.29 20.74 34.54
CA PHE A 13 13.13 21.21 35.30
C PHE A 13 13.46 22.11 36.51
N ALA A 14 14.72 22.32 36.88
CA ALA A 14 15.08 23.25 37.96
C ALA A 14 14.81 24.69 37.51
N LYS A 15 13.67 25.23 37.96
CA LYS A 15 13.08 26.49 37.50
C LYS A 15 13.37 27.64 38.48
N GLU A 16 13.45 28.85 37.92
CA GLU A 16 13.07 30.14 38.51
C GLU A 16 13.96 30.76 39.62
N SER A 17 14.87 31.65 39.19
CA SER A 17 14.95 32.98 39.85
C SER A 17 15.56 34.10 39.00
N LYS A 18 16.08 33.86 37.78
CA LYS A 18 16.55 34.94 36.89
C LYS A 18 16.16 34.64 35.44
N GLY A 19 15.37 35.53 34.83
CA GLY A 19 14.69 35.35 33.55
C GLY A 19 15.61 35.00 32.38
N GLY A 20 15.75 33.70 32.11
CA GLY A 20 16.61 33.18 31.05
C GLY A 20 15.79 32.64 29.87
N ILE A 21 16.05 33.19 28.69
CA ILE A 21 15.60 32.79 27.34
C ILE A 21 15.76 31.26 27.07
N SER A 22 16.58 30.57 27.88
CA SER A 22 16.97 29.16 27.77
C SER A 22 15.81 28.15 27.70
N ASN A 23 14.75 28.28 28.50
CA ASN A 23 13.67 27.28 28.50
C ASN A 23 12.75 27.42 27.26
N SER A 24 12.58 28.64 26.75
CA SER A 24 11.85 28.90 25.50
C SER A 24 12.59 28.33 24.30
N VAL A 25 13.92 28.49 24.23
CA VAL A 25 14.74 27.92 23.16
C VAL A 25 14.68 26.39 23.16
N LEU A 26 14.74 25.76 24.34
CA LEU A 26 14.63 24.31 24.46
C LEU A 26 13.27 23.79 24.00
N SER A 27 12.19 24.51 24.33
CA SER A 27 10.84 24.15 23.89
C SER A 27 10.73 24.19 22.36
N ILE A 28 11.25 25.24 21.73
CA ILE A 28 11.29 25.36 20.26
C ILE A 28 12.08 24.19 19.64
N ALA A 29 13.21 23.79 20.23
CA ALA A 29 14.00 22.66 19.75
C ALA A 29 13.22 21.33 19.83
N ILE A 30 12.53 21.07 20.95
CA ILE A 30 11.71 19.85 21.11
C ILE A 30 10.55 19.85 20.10
N PHE A 31 9.88 20.99 19.90
CA PHE A 31 8.82 21.11 18.89
C PHE A 31 9.35 20.85 17.48
N GLY A 32 10.52 21.36 17.13
CA GLY A 32 11.14 21.12 15.83
C GLY A 32 11.44 19.64 15.57
N ILE A 33 12.03 18.95 16.55
CA ILE A 33 12.34 17.51 16.42
C ILE A 33 11.05 16.69 16.36
N ALA A 34 10.08 16.98 17.23
CA ALA A 34 8.80 16.28 17.27
C ALA A 34 8.03 16.43 15.95
N LEU A 35 7.99 17.64 15.39
CA LEU A 35 7.35 17.90 14.11
C LEU A 35 8.07 17.18 12.96
N GLY A 36 9.40 17.22 12.92
CA GLY A 36 10.20 16.52 11.91
C GLY A 36 9.98 15.01 11.94
N MET A 37 9.98 14.40 13.13
CA MET A 37 9.68 12.98 13.30
C MET A 37 8.25 12.64 12.88
N ALA A 38 7.27 13.47 13.25
CA ALA A 38 5.87 13.25 12.88
C ALA A 38 5.70 13.25 11.35
N VAL A 39 6.30 14.22 10.64
CA VAL A 39 6.26 14.29 9.18
C VAL A 39 6.97 13.09 8.54
N MET A 40 8.12 12.66 9.09
CA MET A 40 8.85 11.49 8.59
C MET A 40 8.02 10.21 8.69
N ILE A 41 7.40 9.96 9.84
CA ILE A 41 6.51 8.80 10.05
C ILE A 41 5.32 8.86 9.11
N LEU A 42 4.68 10.03 8.99
CA LEU A 42 3.51 10.21 8.12
C LEU A 42 3.86 9.96 6.65
N SER A 43 5.01 10.46 6.20
CA SER A 43 5.49 10.24 4.83
C SER A 43 5.66 8.76 4.51
N VAL A 44 6.33 8.00 5.40
CA VAL A 44 6.53 6.55 5.21
C VAL A 44 5.19 5.80 5.20
N ALA A 45 4.26 6.16 6.08
CA ALA A 45 2.94 5.55 6.13
C ALA A 45 2.15 5.78 4.84
N ILE A 46 2.15 7.02 4.33
CA ILE A 46 1.45 7.37 3.07
C ILE A 46 2.07 6.63 1.89
N VAL A 47 3.39 6.67 1.74
CA VAL A 47 4.08 6.02 0.60
C VAL A 47 3.84 4.52 0.60
N THR A 48 3.96 3.88 1.75
CA THR A 48 3.76 2.43 1.89
C THR A 48 2.31 2.05 1.62
N GLY A 49 1.35 2.79 2.21
CA GLY A 49 -0.07 2.55 1.99
C GLY A 49 -0.47 2.76 0.52
N PHE A 50 0.04 3.82 -0.11
CA PHE A 50 -0.21 4.08 -1.53
C PHE A 50 0.38 2.99 -2.43
N LYS A 51 1.60 2.54 -2.16
CA LYS A 51 2.23 1.41 -2.87
C LYS A 51 1.34 0.17 -2.81
N GLU A 52 0.84 -0.19 -1.62
CA GLU A 52 -0.05 -1.34 -1.44
C GLU A 52 -1.37 -1.16 -2.18
N GLN A 53 -2.00 0.02 -2.10
CA GLN A 53 -3.26 0.30 -2.80
C GLN A 53 -3.12 0.20 -4.31
N VAL A 54 -2.07 0.82 -4.87
CA VAL A 54 -1.81 0.77 -6.32
C VAL A 54 -1.52 -0.66 -6.74
N GLN A 55 -0.65 -1.36 -6.01
CA GLN A 55 -0.34 -2.76 -6.29
C GLN A 55 -1.63 -3.60 -6.29
N ARG A 56 -2.44 -3.51 -5.23
CA ARG A 56 -3.69 -4.25 -5.10
C ARG A 56 -4.71 -3.90 -6.19
N LYS A 57 -4.77 -2.63 -6.61
CA LYS A 57 -5.66 -2.19 -7.69
C LYS A 57 -5.21 -2.79 -9.02
N VAL A 58 -3.91 -2.75 -9.33
CA VAL A 58 -3.34 -3.32 -10.56
C VAL A 58 -3.51 -4.85 -10.56
N THR A 59 -3.18 -5.54 -9.47
CA THR A 59 -3.39 -7.00 -9.36
C THR A 59 -4.85 -7.40 -9.23
N GLY A 60 -5.75 -6.48 -8.87
CA GLY A 60 -7.19 -6.73 -8.79
C GLY A 60 -7.89 -6.72 -10.14
N PHE A 61 -7.30 -6.08 -11.15
CA PHE A 61 -7.78 -6.11 -12.54
C PHE A 61 -7.07 -7.16 -13.40
N GLY A 62 -5.86 -7.56 -13.01
CA GLY A 62 -5.15 -8.68 -13.62
C GLY A 62 -5.48 -10.01 -12.95
N SER A 63 -5.27 -11.12 -13.66
CA SER A 63 -5.14 -12.43 -13.03
C SER A 63 -3.66 -12.80 -12.96
N HIS A 64 -3.27 -13.57 -11.94
CA HIS A 64 -1.88 -14.04 -11.82
C HIS A 64 -1.52 -15.03 -12.94
N ILE A 65 -2.53 -15.75 -13.47
CA ILE A 65 -2.40 -16.70 -14.57
C ILE A 65 -3.60 -16.50 -15.49
N ILE A 66 -3.34 -16.29 -16.79
CA ILE A 66 -4.36 -16.19 -17.83
C ILE A 66 -4.29 -17.43 -18.71
N ILE A 67 -5.43 -18.12 -18.85
CA ILE A 67 -5.59 -19.20 -19.84
C ILE A 67 -6.25 -18.59 -21.07
N SER A 68 -5.48 -18.44 -22.14
CA SER A 68 -5.97 -17.98 -23.45
C SER A 68 -5.79 -19.07 -24.50
N SER A 69 -6.51 -18.95 -25.62
CA SER A 69 -6.24 -19.80 -26.79
C SER A 69 -4.85 -19.49 -27.34
N TYR A 70 -4.14 -20.55 -27.74
CA TYR A 70 -2.87 -20.40 -28.45
C TYR A 70 -3.20 -20.09 -29.92
N ASP A 71 -2.95 -18.86 -30.33
CA ASP A 71 -3.07 -18.41 -31.72
C ASP A 71 -1.86 -17.52 -32.03
N ASN A 72 -1.31 -17.64 -33.24
CA ASN A 72 -0.21 -16.80 -33.70
C ASN A 72 -0.67 -15.41 -34.14
N ASN A 73 -1.98 -15.15 -34.09
CA ASN A 73 -2.58 -13.88 -34.45
C ASN A 73 -2.76 -12.97 -33.22
N ASN A 74 -2.01 -11.87 -33.15
CA ASN A 74 -2.09 -10.88 -32.06
C ASN A 74 -3.33 -9.95 -32.15
N SER A 75 -4.45 -10.49 -32.65
CA SER A 75 -5.68 -9.75 -32.86
C SER A 75 -6.49 -9.63 -31.56
N TYR A 76 -7.23 -8.53 -31.38
CA TYR A 76 -8.12 -8.31 -30.22
C TYR A 76 -9.33 -9.27 -30.17
N LEU A 77 -9.35 -10.30 -31.02
CA LEU A 77 -10.40 -11.30 -31.14
C LEU A 77 -9.79 -12.66 -30.76
N ALA A 78 -9.67 -12.92 -29.46
CA ALA A 78 -9.22 -14.21 -28.98
C ALA A 78 -10.26 -15.29 -29.34
N ASN A 79 -9.81 -16.42 -29.88
CA ASN A 79 -10.67 -17.57 -30.11
C ASN A 79 -11.18 -18.13 -28.76
N PRO A 80 -12.46 -18.54 -28.65
CA PRO A 80 -13.01 -19.07 -27.41
C PRO A 80 -12.23 -20.30 -26.92
N VAL A 81 -11.96 -20.34 -25.62
CA VAL A 81 -11.40 -21.53 -24.95
C VAL A 81 -12.55 -22.39 -24.43
N SER A 82 -12.62 -23.65 -24.86
CA SER A 82 -13.59 -24.60 -24.32
C SER A 82 -13.30 -24.89 -22.84
N LYS A 83 -14.35 -24.89 -22.02
CA LYS A 83 -14.28 -25.28 -20.60
C LYS A 83 -14.19 -26.80 -20.40
N ASN A 84 -14.51 -27.59 -21.42
CA ASN A 84 -14.46 -29.06 -21.34
C ASN A 84 -13.01 -29.52 -21.53
N LYS A 85 -12.25 -29.48 -20.45
CA LYS A 85 -10.84 -29.86 -20.38
C LYS A 85 -10.66 -30.73 -19.14
N ASP A 86 -9.75 -31.69 -19.21
CA ASP A 86 -9.53 -32.69 -18.16
C ASP A 86 -9.16 -32.09 -16.79
N PHE A 87 -8.64 -30.86 -16.78
CA PHE A 87 -8.27 -30.16 -15.55
C PHE A 87 -9.42 -29.33 -14.94
N TYR A 88 -10.52 -29.09 -15.66
CA TYR A 88 -11.62 -28.25 -15.20
C TYR A 88 -12.89 -29.10 -15.01
N PRO A 89 -13.56 -29.05 -13.83
CA PRO A 89 -13.43 -28.03 -12.80
C PRO A 89 -12.45 -28.36 -11.66
N ASP A 90 -11.84 -29.55 -11.65
CA ASP A 90 -11.09 -30.08 -10.50
C ASP A 90 -9.94 -29.19 -10.04
N ILE A 91 -9.37 -28.40 -10.94
CA ILE A 91 -8.34 -27.39 -10.65
C ILE A 91 -8.78 -26.36 -9.58
N GLN A 92 -10.09 -26.14 -9.37
CA GLN A 92 -10.59 -25.26 -8.30
C GLN A 92 -10.27 -25.77 -6.89
N ASN A 93 -10.02 -27.07 -6.73
CA ASN A 93 -9.76 -27.70 -5.43
C ASN A 93 -8.27 -27.76 -5.06
N PHE A 94 -7.37 -27.35 -5.97
CA PHE A 94 -5.93 -27.35 -5.69
C PHE A 94 -5.54 -26.24 -4.72
N GLU A 95 -4.66 -26.58 -3.77
CA GLU A 95 -4.07 -25.63 -2.85
C GLU A 95 -3.29 -24.55 -3.62
N GLY A 96 -3.61 -23.27 -3.36
CA GLY A 96 -3.03 -22.12 -4.08
C GLY A 96 -3.97 -21.46 -5.10
N ILE A 97 -5.08 -22.10 -5.48
CA ILE A 97 -6.08 -21.49 -6.38
C ILE A 97 -7.21 -20.89 -5.55
N LYS A 98 -7.21 -19.55 -5.44
CA LYS A 98 -8.22 -18.82 -4.67
C LYS A 98 -9.53 -18.60 -5.43
N HIS A 99 -9.44 -18.34 -6.74
CA HIS A 99 -10.59 -17.99 -7.58
C HIS A 99 -10.29 -18.26 -9.04
N ILE A 100 -11.29 -18.76 -9.78
CA ILE A 100 -11.23 -18.89 -11.24
C ILE A 100 -12.37 -18.08 -11.85
N GLN A 101 -12.03 -17.10 -12.69
CA GLN A 101 -13.00 -16.24 -13.37
C GLN A 101 -12.93 -16.44 -14.89
N VAL A 102 -14.09 -16.70 -15.49
CA VAL A 102 -14.24 -16.69 -16.95
C VAL A 102 -14.43 -15.25 -17.39
N PHE A 103 -13.66 -14.82 -18.38
CA PHE A 103 -13.75 -13.50 -18.99
C PHE A 103 -13.79 -13.60 -20.51
N ALA A 104 -14.27 -12.54 -21.15
CA ALA A 104 -14.24 -12.38 -22.59
C ALA A 104 -13.88 -10.93 -22.92
N THR A 105 -13.03 -10.74 -23.92
CA THR A 105 -12.60 -9.42 -24.39
C THR A 105 -13.04 -9.26 -25.83
N ARG A 106 -13.85 -8.23 -26.11
CA ARG A 106 -14.30 -7.89 -27.47
C ARG A 106 -14.36 -6.39 -27.61
N ALA A 107 -13.84 -5.86 -28.73
CA ALA A 107 -13.97 -4.44 -29.04
C ALA A 107 -15.45 -4.08 -29.28
N GLY A 108 -15.91 -2.98 -28.70
CA GLY A 108 -17.28 -2.52 -28.83
C GLY A 108 -17.40 -1.01 -28.62
N ILE A 109 -18.41 -0.40 -29.22
CA ILE A 109 -18.77 1.01 -29.02
C ILE A 109 -19.99 1.03 -28.12
N ILE A 110 -19.89 1.70 -26.97
CA ILE A 110 -21.02 1.90 -26.07
C ILE A 110 -21.70 3.22 -26.44
N LYS A 111 -22.93 3.14 -26.93
CA LYS A 111 -23.78 4.32 -27.14
C LYS A 111 -24.73 4.46 -25.96
N THR A 112 -24.62 5.55 -25.22
CA THR A 112 -25.59 5.89 -24.17
C THR A 112 -26.84 6.48 -24.81
N ARG A 113 -28.02 6.24 -24.23
CA ARG A 113 -29.24 6.95 -24.64
C ARG A 113 -29.15 8.40 -24.15
N ASN A 114 -29.37 9.35 -25.05
CA ASN A 114 -29.87 10.67 -24.68
C ASN A 114 -31.37 10.53 -24.41
#